data_AF-A0A316PEI6-F1
#
_entry.id   AF-A0A316PEI6-F1
#
_cell.length_a   1.000
_cell.length_b   1.000
_cell.length_c   1.000
_cell.angle_alpha   90.00
_cell.angle_beta   90.00
_cell.angle_gamma   90.00
#
_symmetry.space_group_name_H-M   'P 1'
#
loop_
_entity.id
_entity.type
_entity.pdbx_description
1 polymer ?
#
loop_
_entity_poly.entity_id
_entity_poly.type
_entity_poly.pdbx_seq_one_letter_code
_entity_poly.pdbx_strand_id
1 'polypeptide(L)'
;MGDFSSAWGGGEKPRIKPDEPVISVDASMLEELPPELRDALSSLYGEQEQRRVRERNAMERAYQSEQVSALVDSGGWVEVLTDPELDRAQLAASRDFQGKGWSEEPDAWRWREQEEGAPPWDSPAVHQFYDDLYSLGESSSHQYREKGTRILVNHRDREHPFQLYEDYQEFIDGVARETSFIYMGDFWVPPNGFLTSKRNAMTSIGGFCIDIDRVDDEKGQHFPAWTVVNALLRAFGKHPEARPNYLMLSGTGIQLWYVFGRQVPLLSAKKSPRRDKLGRLLKLMYAWFDAELPPNRCKVDVPCATINHAFRAPGSPTKHHYPTRLFAYGGRGRAMIDPLALSEFFGGDLRPYDLEDWDQQDYERIRAERDAAGNGLRSKASAKQVAYIEKLHAMG
;
A
#
# COMPACT_ATOMS: atom_id res chain seq x y z
N MET A 1 -24.08 16.64 -49.68
CA MET A 1 -23.32 17.55 -48.79
C MET A 1 -24.21 17.90 -47.62
N GLY A 2 -23.89 17.37 -46.44
CA GLY A 2 -24.62 17.54 -45.19
C GLY A 2 -23.76 16.91 -44.12
N ASP A 3 -22.98 17.75 -43.47
CA ASP A 3 -21.90 17.46 -42.53
C ASP A 3 -22.45 16.76 -41.27
N PHE A 4 -21.96 15.55 -40.97
CA PHE A 4 -22.29 14.76 -39.78
C PHE A 4 -21.21 14.95 -38.68
N SER A 5 -20.74 16.18 -38.51
CA SER A 5 -19.68 16.54 -37.55
C SER A 5 -20.20 17.39 -36.39
N SER A 6 -21.12 16.88 -35.56
CA SER A 6 -21.47 17.58 -34.31
C SER A 6 -22.07 16.74 -33.18
N ALA A 7 -21.76 15.43 -33.09
CA ALA A 7 -22.31 14.56 -32.01
C ALA A 7 -21.28 14.11 -30.95
N TRP A 8 -20.03 14.57 -31.02
CA TRP A 8 -19.02 14.32 -30.00
C TRP A 8 -18.67 15.61 -29.29
N GLY A 9 -19.61 16.10 -28.48
CA GLY A 9 -19.31 17.10 -27.47
C GLY A 9 -18.34 16.49 -26.46
N GLY A 10 -17.04 16.77 -26.65
CA GLY A 10 -15.98 16.49 -25.69
C GLY A 10 -16.08 17.41 -24.49
N GLY A 11 -17.16 17.28 -23.72
CA GLY A 11 -17.20 17.79 -22.36
C GLY A 11 -16.49 16.78 -21.47
N GLU A 12 -15.41 17.21 -20.78
CA GLU A 12 -14.89 16.46 -19.64
C GLU A 12 -16.05 16.19 -18.69
N LYS A 13 -16.43 14.92 -18.53
CA LYS A 13 -17.35 14.55 -17.46
C LYS A 13 -16.63 14.85 -16.15
N PRO A 14 -17.26 15.56 -15.21
CA PRO A 14 -16.62 15.88 -13.95
C PRO A 14 -16.16 14.59 -13.28
N ARG A 15 -14.87 14.51 -12.96
CA ARG A 15 -14.35 13.46 -12.09
C ARG A 15 -15.06 13.63 -10.75
N ILE A 16 -15.78 12.59 -10.32
CA ILE A 16 -16.46 12.58 -9.04
C ILE A 16 -15.36 12.48 -7.98
N LYS A 17 -15.05 13.59 -7.32
CA LYS A 17 -14.29 13.57 -6.07
C LYS A 17 -15.28 13.17 -4.96
N PRO A 18 -14.91 12.30 -4.00
CA PRO A 18 -15.73 12.09 -2.81
C PRO A 18 -15.92 13.44 -2.11
N ASP A 19 -17.15 13.76 -1.73
CA ASP A 19 -17.48 14.96 -0.97
C ASP A 19 -17.11 14.71 0.49
N GLU A 20 -15.98 15.31 0.91
CA GLU A 20 -15.47 15.37 2.30
C GLU A 20 -15.21 14.01 3.01
N PRO A 21 -14.15 13.91 3.84
CA PRO A 21 -13.85 12.68 4.56
C PRO A 21 -14.99 12.31 5.53
N VAL A 22 -15.47 11.07 5.48
CA VAL A 22 -16.49 10.57 6.43
C VAL A 22 -15.81 10.18 7.74
N ILE A 23 -15.78 11.13 8.68
CA ILE A 23 -15.19 10.91 10.00
C ILE A 23 -16.12 10.02 10.84
N SER A 24 -15.66 8.80 11.13
CA SER A 24 -16.28 7.95 12.15
C SER A 24 -15.97 8.53 13.52
N VAL A 25 -16.99 8.91 14.28
CA VAL A 25 -16.86 9.37 15.67
C VAL A 25 -17.27 8.24 16.61
N ASP A 26 -16.49 8.01 17.66
CA ASP A 26 -16.87 7.13 18.77
C ASP A 26 -16.89 7.88 20.12
N ALA A 27 -17.30 7.18 21.17
CA ALA A 27 -17.46 7.74 22.51
C ALA A 27 -16.17 8.33 23.11
N SER A 28 -14.98 7.92 22.63
CA SER A 28 -13.70 8.47 23.08
C SER A 28 -13.34 9.80 22.43
N MET A 29 -13.89 10.07 21.24
CA MET A 29 -13.58 11.30 20.50
C MET A 29 -14.43 12.50 20.92
N LEU A 30 -15.48 12.30 21.72
CA LEU A 30 -16.42 13.37 22.09
C LEU A 30 -15.73 14.61 22.66
N GLU A 31 -14.68 14.44 23.45
CA GLU A 31 -13.91 15.54 24.06
C GLU A 31 -13.00 16.28 23.06
N GLU A 32 -12.73 15.68 21.91
CA GLU A 32 -11.93 16.26 20.82
C GLU A 32 -12.82 17.01 19.80
N LEU A 33 -14.15 16.79 19.85
CA LEU A 33 -15.09 17.46 18.95
C LEU A 33 -15.37 18.90 19.37
N PRO A 34 -15.72 19.78 18.39
CA PRO A 34 -16.31 21.08 18.65
C PRO A 34 -17.50 20.99 19.61
N PRO A 35 -17.73 21.99 20.48
CA PRO A 35 -18.80 21.95 21.49
C PRO A 35 -20.18 21.60 20.91
N GLU A 36 -20.54 22.17 19.77
CA GLU A 36 -21.83 21.96 19.11
C GLU A 36 -22.05 20.49 18.69
N LEU A 37 -21.01 19.84 18.14
CA LEU A 37 -21.06 18.42 17.76
C LEU A 37 -21.01 17.51 18.97
N ARG A 38 -20.21 17.88 19.98
CA ARG A 38 -20.14 17.16 21.26
C ARG A 38 -21.50 17.12 21.93
N ASP A 39 -22.19 18.25 22.05
CA ASP A 39 -23.48 18.32 22.71
C ASP A 39 -24.54 17.50 21.95
N ALA A 40 -24.54 17.57 20.62
CA ALA A 40 -25.43 16.78 19.78
C ALA A 40 -25.21 15.26 19.94
N LEU A 41 -23.95 14.82 20.01
CA LEU A 41 -23.58 13.41 20.04
C LEU A 41 -23.48 12.82 21.46
N SER A 42 -23.32 13.65 22.50
CA SER A 42 -23.18 13.18 23.89
C SER A 42 -24.41 12.38 24.36
N SER A 43 -25.59 12.70 23.83
CA SER A 43 -26.84 11.95 24.10
C SER A 43 -26.83 10.51 23.58
N LEU A 44 -25.97 10.19 22.61
CA LEU A 44 -25.87 8.85 22.00
C LEU A 44 -24.98 7.89 22.79
N TYR A 45 -24.14 8.41 23.70
CA TYR A 45 -23.17 7.63 24.45
C TYR A 45 -23.32 7.87 25.96
N GLY A 46 -23.85 6.88 26.68
CA GLY A 46 -23.91 6.93 28.14
C GLY A 46 -22.51 6.97 28.77
N GLU A 47 -22.40 7.52 29.98
CA GLU A 47 -21.12 7.67 30.71
C GLU A 47 -20.34 6.35 30.85
N GLN A 48 -21.05 5.25 31.10
CA GLN A 48 -20.44 3.93 31.20
C GLN A 48 -19.81 3.46 29.90
N GLU A 49 -20.44 3.75 28.75
CA GLU A 49 -19.90 3.41 27.43
C GLU A 49 -18.69 4.28 27.11
N GLN A 50 -18.77 5.59 27.37
CA GLN A 50 -17.63 6.50 27.21
C GLN A 50 -16.42 6.02 28.02
N ARG A 51 -16.63 5.66 29.29
CA ARG A 51 -15.58 5.12 30.14
C ARG A 51 -14.99 3.83 29.57
N ARG A 52 -15.84 2.89 29.13
CA ARG A 52 -15.39 1.61 28.56
C ARG A 52 -14.55 1.80 27.29
N VAL A 53 -14.95 2.69 26.40
CA VAL A 53 -14.21 2.98 25.15
C VAL A 53 -12.87 3.65 25.48
N ARG A 54 -12.83 4.59 26.43
CA ARG A 54 -11.58 5.23 26.89
C ARG A 54 -10.61 4.22 27.51
N GLU A 55 -11.10 3.37 28.42
CA GLU A 55 -10.29 2.31 29.04
C GLU A 55 -9.72 1.36 27.97
N ARG A 56 -10.55 0.93 27.01
CA ARG A 56 -10.10 0.10 25.89
C ARG A 56 -9.04 0.81 25.03
N ASN A 57 -9.27 2.06 24.63
CA ASN A 57 -8.33 2.80 23.79
C ASN A 57 -7.00 3.05 24.52
N ALA A 58 -7.02 3.29 25.83
CA ALA A 58 -5.82 3.37 26.65
C ALA A 58 -5.05 2.04 26.68
N MET A 59 -5.75 0.91 26.82
CA MET A 59 -5.14 -0.43 26.75
C MET A 59 -4.50 -0.69 25.38
N GLU A 60 -5.18 -0.35 24.28
CA GLU A 60 -4.65 -0.51 22.92
C GLU A 60 -3.42 0.38 22.66
N ARG A 61 -3.44 1.63 23.14
CA ARG A 61 -2.27 2.53 23.04
C ARG A 61 -1.09 2.02 23.85
N ALA A 62 -1.33 1.52 25.07
CA ALA A 62 -0.29 0.91 25.89
C ALA A 62 0.31 -0.34 25.20
N TYR A 63 -0.55 -1.17 24.59
CA TYR A 63 -0.14 -2.34 23.81
C TYR A 63 0.77 -1.96 22.64
N GLN A 64 0.36 -0.99 21.83
CA GLN A 64 1.18 -0.51 20.70
C GLN A 64 2.51 0.08 21.19
N SER A 65 2.51 0.80 22.32
CA SER A 65 3.73 1.36 22.92
C SER A 65 4.73 0.27 23.31
N GLU A 66 4.24 -0.84 23.86
CA GLU A 66 5.08 -2.01 24.16
C GLU A 66 5.63 -2.69 22.89
N GLN A 67 4.85 -2.76 21.82
CA GLN A 67 5.33 -3.24 20.51
C GLN A 67 6.45 -2.35 19.96
N VAL A 68 6.31 -1.04 20.12
CA VAL A 68 7.31 -0.04 19.69
C VAL A 68 8.60 -0.23 20.46
N SER A 69 8.55 -0.30 21.79
CA SER A 69 9.74 -0.55 22.61
C SER A 69 10.45 -1.83 22.17
N ALA A 70 9.71 -2.94 22.03
CA ALA A 70 10.29 -4.21 21.59
C ALA A 70 10.97 -4.12 20.20
N LEU A 71 10.39 -3.35 19.27
CA LEU A 71 10.95 -3.18 17.93
C LEU A 71 12.20 -2.29 17.94
N VAL A 72 12.14 -1.15 18.62
CA VAL A 72 13.26 -0.19 18.72
C VAL A 72 14.43 -0.80 19.48
N ASP A 73 14.16 -1.50 20.59
CA ASP A 73 15.18 -2.16 21.42
C ASP A 73 15.91 -3.28 20.67
N SER A 74 15.28 -3.87 19.64
CA SER A 74 15.92 -4.88 18.80
C SER A 74 17.02 -4.35 17.89
N GLY A 75 17.04 -3.02 17.68
CA GLY A 75 18.00 -2.34 16.83
C GLY A 75 17.70 -2.43 15.33
N GLY A 76 18.20 -1.45 14.57
CA GLY A 76 18.07 -1.39 13.11
C GLY A 76 16.72 -0.90 12.58
N TRP A 77 15.68 -0.85 13.40
CA TRP A 77 14.39 -0.22 13.06
C TRP A 77 14.36 1.24 13.52
N VAL A 78 14.06 2.14 12.61
CA VAL A 78 13.89 3.57 12.90
C VAL A 78 12.45 3.94 12.59
N GLU A 79 11.79 4.61 13.52
CA GLU A 79 10.42 5.06 13.30
C GLU A 79 10.38 6.10 12.18
N VAL A 80 9.44 5.91 11.26
CA VAL A 80 9.10 6.85 10.20
C VAL A 80 8.11 7.86 10.75
N LEU A 81 8.52 9.12 10.70
CA LEU A 81 7.78 10.21 11.31
C LEU A 81 6.71 10.73 10.38
N THR A 82 5.55 10.99 10.97
CA THR A 82 4.41 11.66 10.32
C THR A 82 4.35 13.10 10.81
N ASP A 83 5.44 13.85 10.61
CA ASP A 83 5.50 15.29 10.88
C ASP A 83 5.30 16.05 9.56
N PRO A 84 4.21 16.84 9.41
CA PRO A 84 3.90 17.49 8.15
C PRO A 84 4.96 18.49 7.67
N GLU A 85 5.72 19.10 8.58
CA GLU A 85 6.77 20.05 8.22
C GLU A 85 8.04 19.31 7.78
N LEU A 86 8.42 18.22 8.44
CA LEU A 86 9.52 17.33 8.02
C LEU A 86 9.22 16.78 6.64
N ASP A 87 7.98 16.32 6.45
CA ASP A 87 7.52 15.75 5.20
C ASP A 87 7.59 16.78 4.06
N ARG A 88 7.07 17.99 4.29
CA ARG A 88 7.18 19.11 3.33
C ARG A 88 8.62 19.49 3.03
N ALA A 89 9.48 19.57 4.04
CA ALA A 89 10.88 19.96 3.88
C ALA A 89 11.66 18.91 3.06
N GLN A 90 11.49 17.64 3.38
CA GLN A 90 12.14 16.54 2.64
C GLN A 90 11.56 16.37 1.23
N LEU A 91 10.25 16.57 1.03
CA LEU A 91 9.63 16.62 -0.31
C LEU A 91 10.13 17.79 -1.16
N ALA A 92 10.28 18.98 -0.58
CA ALA A 92 10.83 20.14 -1.30
C ALA A 92 12.27 19.85 -1.73
N ALA A 93 13.08 19.32 -0.81
CA ALA A 93 14.47 18.95 -1.08
C ALA A 93 14.59 17.84 -2.14
N SER A 94 13.63 16.91 -2.25
CA SER A 94 13.66 15.86 -3.29
C SER A 94 13.22 16.36 -4.67
N ARG A 95 12.42 17.43 -4.75
CA ARG A 95 11.96 18.03 -6.02
C ARG A 95 13.00 18.92 -6.69
N ASP A 96 13.77 19.68 -5.92
CA ASP A 96 14.81 20.59 -6.44
C ASP A 96 16.04 19.85 -7.02
N PHE A 97 15.98 18.52 -7.04
CA PHE A 97 17.12 17.65 -6.91
C PHE A 97 17.32 16.70 -8.10
N GLN A 98 16.56 16.87 -9.19
CA GLN A 98 16.65 16.07 -10.44
C GLN A 98 18.02 16.11 -11.19
N GLY A 99 19.16 16.36 -10.50
CA GLY A 99 20.50 16.22 -11.05
C GLY A 99 21.69 16.05 -10.08
N LYS A 100 21.58 16.01 -8.73
CA LYS A 100 22.79 16.02 -7.85
C LYS A 100 22.67 15.33 -6.47
N GLY A 101 22.80 14.00 -6.33
CA GLY A 101 23.07 13.19 -5.09
C GLY A 101 22.41 13.57 -3.72
N TRP A 102 21.48 12.75 -3.17
CA TRP A 102 20.54 13.14 -2.08
C TRP A 102 21.29 13.71 -0.87
N SER A 103 21.33 15.03 -0.63
CA SER A 103 22.13 15.47 0.54
C SER A 103 21.96 16.87 1.13
N GLU A 104 21.20 17.81 0.57
CA GLU A 104 21.15 19.16 1.17
C GLU A 104 19.85 19.40 1.96
N GLU A 105 20.04 19.48 3.28
CA GLU A 105 19.05 19.97 4.22
C GLU A 105 18.74 21.46 3.94
N PRO A 106 17.46 21.85 3.76
CA PRO A 106 17.09 23.25 3.59
C PRO A 106 17.45 24.07 4.84
N ASP A 107 18.00 25.28 4.65
CA ASP A 107 18.35 26.16 5.78
C ASP A 107 17.16 26.46 6.71
N ALA A 108 15.93 26.56 6.15
CA ALA A 108 14.72 26.73 6.95
C ALA A 108 14.48 25.56 7.91
N TRP A 109 14.82 24.33 7.50
CA TRP A 109 14.69 23.15 8.32
C TRP A 109 15.75 23.10 9.44
N ARG A 110 16.99 23.48 9.13
CA ARG A 110 18.08 23.60 10.14
C ARG A 110 17.71 24.48 11.33
N TRP A 111 16.97 25.55 11.08
CA TRP A 111 16.49 26.41 12.16
C TRP A 111 15.43 25.72 13.00
N ARG A 112 14.51 24.97 12.39
CA ARG A 112 13.49 24.19 13.10
C ARG A 112 14.09 23.08 13.95
N GLU A 113 15.13 22.40 13.47
CA GLU A 113 15.80 21.33 14.25
C GLU A 113 16.41 21.85 15.57
N GLN A 114 16.67 23.15 15.69
CA GLN A 114 17.09 23.80 16.94
C GLN A 114 15.93 24.01 17.93
N GLU A 115 14.68 23.88 17.49
CA GLU A 115 13.50 23.95 18.34
C GLU A 115 13.36 22.68 19.18
N GLU A 116 12.97 22.83 20.44
CA GLU A 116 12.81 21.70 21.36
C GLU A 116 11.70 20.76 20.86
N GLY A 117 12.06 19.50 20.59
CA GLY A 117 11.13 18.46 20.14
C GLY A 117 10.97 18.34 18.62
N ALA A 118 11.65 19.17 17.83
CA ALA A 118 11.70 18.99 16.38
C ALA A 118 12.46 17.70 16.02
N PRO A 119 11.96 16.91 15.06
CA PRO A 119 12.65 15.69 14.66
C PRO A 119 13.91 16.01 13.85
N PRO A 120 14.97 15.19 13.98
CA PRO A 120 16.17 15.38 13.18
C PRO A 120 15.94 15.29 11.67
N TRP A 121 16.70 16.04 10.86
CA TRP A 121 16.60 16.00 9.39
C TRP A 121 16.87 14.61 8.79
N ASP A 122 17.73 13.82 9.43
CA ASP A 122 18.07 12.47 8.98
C ASP A 122 17.01 11.42 9.35
N SER A 123 15.98 11.80 10.12
CA SER A 123 14.83 10.95 10.40
C SER A 123 14.08 10.60 9.11
N PRO A 124 13.66 9.33 8.92
CA PRO A 124 12.82 8.98 7.79
C PRO A 124 11.43 9.61 8.00
N ALA A 125 10.92 10.31 6.99
CA ALA A 125 9.56 10.83 6.98
C ALA A 125 8.63 10.01 6.08
N VAL A 126 7.32 10.14 6.29
CA VAL A 126 6.33 9.28 5.62
C VAL A 126 6.35 9.38 4.09
N HIS A 127 6.72 10.51 3.49
CA HIS A 127 6.90 10.58 2.03
C HIS A 127 7.94 9.62 1.49
N GLN A 128 8.97 9.26 2.26
CA GLN A 128 9.97 8.31 1.80
C GLN A 128 9.33 6.94 1.50
N PHE A 129 8.38 6.51 2.33
CA PHE A 129 7.62 5.29 2.08
C PHE A 129 6.78 5.38 0.80
N TYR A 130 6.06 6.49 0.63
CA TYR A 130 5.21 6.70 -0.54
C TYR A 130 6.02 6.87 -1.82
N ASP A 131 7.16 7.53 -1.73
CA ASP A 131 8.11 7.68 -2.81
C ASP A 131 8.68 6.33 -3.24
N ASP A 132 9.14 5.49 -2.30
CA ASP A 132 9.63 4.16 -2.63
C ASP A 132 8.56 3.25 -3.26
N LEU A 133 7.31 3.34 -2.77
CA LEU A 133 6.21 2.48 -3.18
C LEU A 133 5.65 2.90 -4.55
N TYR A 134 5.56 4.20 -4.81
CA TYR A 134 4.96 4.73 -6.03
C TYR A 134 5.99 5.29 -7.04
N SER A 135 7.28 5.28 -6.68
CA SER A 135 8.38 5.87 -7.44
C SER A 135 8.09 7.32 -7.83
N LEU A 136 7.76 8.16 -6.83
CA LEU A 136 7.35 9.55 -7.04
C LEU A 136 8.54 10.45 -7.46
N GLY A 137 9.78 10.05 -7.17
CA GLY A 137 11.02 10.82 -7.34
C GLY A 137 12.05 10.26 -8.34
N GLU A 138 11.94 9.02 -8.83
CA GLU A 138 12.93 8.42 -9.75
C GLU A 138 12.52 8.41 -11.24
N SER A 139 13.36 9.07 -12.06
CA SER A 139 13.74 8.70 -13.44
C SER A 139 13.08 9.36 -14.67
N SER A 140 13.91 10.17 -15.33
CA SER A 140 14.32 10.25 -16.76
C SER A 140 13.56 9.59 -17.93
N SER A 141 12.44 8.88 -17.79
CA SER A 141 11.67 8.41 -18.97
C SER A 141 10.53 9.39 -19.30
N HIS A 142 10.42 9.75 -20.58
CA HIS A 142 9.45 10.75 -21.07
C HIS A 142 7.98 10.43 -20.74
N GLN A 143 7.64 9.20 -20.31
CA GLN A 143 6.28 8.81 -19.90
C GLN A 143 5.89 9.27 -18.49
N TYR A 144 6.84 9.62 -17.61
CA TYR A 144 6.56 10.00 -16.22
C TYR A 144 6.34 11.50 -16.00
N ARG A 145 6.82 12.38 -16.91
CA ARG A 145 6.52 13.82 -16.85
C ARG A 145 5.03 14.13 -16.92
N GLU A 146 4.20 13.19 -17.37
CA GLU A 146 2.74 13.29 -17.40
C GLU A 146 2.03 12.63 -16.19
N LYS A 147 2.74 11.87 -15.35
CA LYS A 147 2.10 10.95 -14.39
C LYS A 147 1.58 11.66 -13.14
N GLY A 148 2.27 12.68 -12.62
CA GLY A 148 1.87 13.36 -11.38
C GLY A 148 1.74 12.41 -10.17
N THR A 149 1.27 12.90 -9.03
CA THR A 149 1.06 12.06 -7.83
C THR A 149 -0.25 11.31 -7.96
N ARG A 150 -0.33 10.23 -8.74
CA ARG A 150 -1.58 9.47 -8.96
C ARG A 150 -1.72 8.29 -8.00
N ILE A 151 -2.18 8.58 -6.78
CA ILE A 151 -2.35 7.56 -5.73
C ILE A 151 -3.84 7.29 -5.53
N LEU A 152 -4.25 6.04 -5.76
CA LEU A 152 -5.60 5.57 -5.48
C LEU A 152 -5.69 5.21 -3.99
N VAL A 153 -6.59 5.89 -3.29
CA VAL A 153 -6.90 5.66 -1.88
C VAL A 153 -8.32 5.15 -1.77
N ASN A 154 -8.51 4.16 -0.91
CA ASN A 154 -9.80 3.70 -0.47
C ASN A 154 -10.08 4.32 0.90
N HIS A 155 -10.93 5.34 0.94
CA HIS A 155 -11.43 5.95 2.16
C HIS A 155 -12.64 5.17 2.67
N ARG A 156 -12.93 5.28 3.97
CA ARG A 156 -14.00 4.49 4.59
C ARG A 156 -15.41 4.98 4.20
N ASP A 157 -15.50 6.05 3.41
CA ASP A 157 -16.75 6.54 2.83
C ASP A 157 -17.51 5.43 2.07
N ARG A 158 -18.81 5.33 2.33
CA ARG A 158 -19.69 4.28 1.80
C ARG A 158 -20.29 4.62 0.45
N GLU A 159 -20.35 5.90 0.04
CA GLU A 159 -20.92 6.28 -1.24
C GLU A 159 -19.87 6.31 -2.35
N HIS A 160 -18.70 6.88 -2.09
CA HIS A 160 -17.59 6.96 -3.05
C HIS A 160 -16.26 6.56 -2.40
N PRO A 161 -16.03 5.26 -2.16
CA PRO A 161 -14.87 4.79 -1.39
C PRO A 161 -13.53 5.11 -2.06
N PHE A 162 -13.49 5.31 -3.38
CA PHE A 162 -12.25 5.48 -4.13
C PHE A 162 -11.96 6.94 -4.46
N GLN A 163 -10.84 7.44 -3.96
CA GLN A 163 -10.30 8.75 -4.32
C GLN A 163 -8.96 8.58 -5.03
N LEU A 164 -8.81 9.23 -6.19
CA LEU A 164 -7.52 9.40 -6.82
C LEU A 164 -7.00 10.78 -6.45
N TYR A 165 -5.92 10.82 -5.68
CA TYR A 165 -5.17 12.06 -5.49
C TYR A 165 -4.28 12.29 -6.71
N GLU A 166 -4.07 13.56 -7.05
CA GLU A 166 -3.15 14.01 -8.10
C GLU A 166 -2.10 15.00 -7.56
N ASP A 167 -2.38 15.58 -6.40
CA ASP A 167 -1.45 16.37 -5.60
C ASP A 167 -1.04 15.59 -4.34
N TYR A 168 0.25 15.70 -4.00
CA TYR A 168 0.85 14.97 -2.90
C TYR A 168 0.45 15.53 -1.53
N GLN A 169 0.34 16.85 -1.40
CA GLN A 169 -0.03 17.46 -0.12
C GLN A 169 -1.50 17.16 0.19
N GLU A 170 -2.39 17.27 -0.80
CA GLU A 170 -3.79 16.85 -0.67
C GLU A 170 -3.89 15.38 -0.23
N PHE A 171 -3.05 14.51 -0.79
CA PHE A 171 -2.99 13.09 -0.44
C PHE A 171 -2.60 12.86 1.03
N ILE A 172 -1.49 13.43 1.49
CA ILE A 172 -1.03 13.25 2.87
C ILE A 172 -2.00 13.86 3.87
N ASP A 173 -2.55 15.04 3.57
CA ASP A 173 -3.57 15.67 4.41
C ASP A 173 -4.85 14.81 4.47
N GLY A 174 -5.27 14.22 3.35
CA GLY A 174 -6.41 13.32 3.28
C GLY A 174 -6.19 12.03 4.09
N VAL A 175 -5.03 11.38 3.93
CA VAL A 175 -4.67 10.17 4.69
C VAL A 175 -4.62 10.43 6.19
N ALA A 176 -4.09 11.58 6.62
CA ALA A 176 -3.97 11.94 8.03
C ALA A 176 -5.34 12.19 8.71
N ARG A 177 -6.36 12.59 7.95
CA ARG A 177 -7.69 12.97 8.49
C ARG A 177 -8.59 11.79 8.79
N GLU A 178 -8.49 10.69 8.06
CA GLU A 178 -9.41 9.55 8.22
C GLU A 178 -8.75 8.19 8.00
N THR A 179 -9.44 7.13 8.43
CA THR A 179 -8.97 5.76 8.19
C THR A 179 -8.94 5.47 6.68
N SER A 180 -7.74 5.41 6.13
CA SER A 180 -7.44 5.36 4.70
C SER A 180 -6.68 4.09 4.37
N PHE A 181 -6.94 3.54 3.19
CA PHE A 181 -6.28 2.33 2.70
C PHE A 181 -5.64 2.60 1.33
N ILE A 182 -4.41 2.16 1.16
CA ILE A 182 -3.62 2.27 -0.08
C ILE A 182 -3.43 0.91 -0.72
N TYR A 183 -3.13 0.92 -2.02
CA TYR A 183 -2.79 -0.27 -2.77
C TYR A 183 -1.28 -0.38 -2.99
N MET A 184 -0.80 -1.58 -3.28
CA MET A 184 0.62 -1.87 -3.50
C MET A 184 1.21 -1.29 -4.82
N GLY A 185 0.46 -0.45 -5.55
CA GLY A 185 0.86 0.13 -6.83
C GLY A 185 -0.28 0.88 -7.51
N ASP A 186 -0.07 1.26 -8.78
CA ASP A 186 -0.97 2.21 -9.45
C ASP A 186 -2.13 1.53 -10.16
N PHE A 187 -3.12 2.34 -10.51
CA PHE A 187 -4.30 1.94 -11.25
C PHE A 187 -4.46 2.74 -12.54
N TRP A 188 -4.99 2.07 -13.55
CA TRP A 188 -5.49 2.73 -14.74
C TRP A 188 -6.68 3.61 -14.39
N VAL A 189 -6.64 4.86 -14.85
CA VAL A 189 -7.69 5.85 -14.65
C VAL A 189 -8.53 5.93 -15.94
N PRO A 190 -9.81 5.50 -15.92
CA PRO A 190 -10.64 5.63 -17.09
C PRO A 190 -10.94 7.10 -17.43
N PRO A 191 -11.14 7.42 -18.73
CA PRO A 191 -11.58 8.75 -19.17
C PRO A 191 -12.92 9.20 -18.55
N ASN A 192 -13.75 8.26 -18.10
CA ASN A 192 -15.04 8.56 -17.46
C ASN A 192 -14.94 8.83 -15.96
N GLY A 193 -13.74 8.79 -15.37
CA GLY A 193 -13.49 9.04 -13.96
C GLY A 193 -13.94 7.95 -12.99
N PHE A 194 -14.53 6.84 -13.46
CA PHE A 194 -15.00 5.77 -12.58
C PHE A 194 -13.83 4.89 -12.11
N LEU A 195 -13.33 5.14 -10.91
CA LEU A 195 -12.23 4.38 -10.32
C LEU A 195 -12.71 3.00 -9.85
N THR A 196 -11.88 1.99 -10.04
CA THR A 196 -12.16 0.64 -9.56
C THR A 196 -10.89 -0.04 -9.07
N SER A 197 -10.96 -0.70 -7.91
CA SER A 197 -9.89 -1.52 -7.35
C SER A 197 -9.85 -2.95 -7.90
N LYS A 198 -10.54 -3.20 -9.04
CA LYS A 198 -10.51 -4.50 -9.71
C LYS A 198 -9.07 -4.88 -10.01
N ARG A 199 -8.74 -6.15 -9.75
CA ARG A 199 -7.39 -6.71 -9.98
C ARG A 199 -6.79 -6.30 -11.33
N ASN A 200 -7.55 -6.34 -12.41
CA ASN A 200 -7.04 -6.04 -13.77
C ASN A 200 -6.85 -4.53 -14.05
N ALA A 201 -7.33 -3.65 -13.17
CA ALA A 201 -7.17 -2.20 -13.31
C ALA A 201 -5.81 -1.73 -12.75
N MET A 202 -5.17 -2.49 -11.86
CA MET A 202 -3.85 -2.14 -11.34
C MET A 202 -2.78 -2.23 -12.45
N THR A 203 -2.06 -1.17 -12.76
CA THR A 203 -1.12 -1.08 -13.89
C THR A 203 0.32 -1.33 -13.51
N SER A 204 0.68 -1.16 -12.24
CA SER A 204 2.02 -1.39 -11.72
C SER A 204 1.95 -1.90 -10.28
N ILE A 205 3.06 -2.41 -9.76
CA ILE A 205 3.22 -2.80 -8.36
C ILE A 205 4.61 -2.39 -7.87
N GLY A 206 4.67 -1.65 -6.77
CA GLY A 206 5.93 -1.18 -6.18
C GLY A 206 6.33 -1.93 -4.91
N GLY A 207 5.52 -2.88 -4.45
CA GLY A 207 5.88 -3.70 -3.29
C GLY A 207 4.88 -4.79 -2.97
N PHE A 208 5.15 -5.52 -1.89
CA PHE A 208 4.21 -6.46 -1.28
C PHE A 208 3.90 -6.05 0.16
N CYS A 209 2.73 -6.46 0.65
CA CYS A 209 2.33 -6.31 2.04
C CYS A 209 1.79 -7.63 2.60
N ILE A 210 2.32 -8.04 3.75
CA ILE A 210 1.81 -9.17 4.55
C ILE A 210 1.10 -8.60 5.77
N ASP A 211 -0.19 -8.90 5.93
CA ASP A 211 -0.97 -8.46 7.10
C ASP A 211 -1.06 -9.58 8.15
N ILE A 212 -0.74 -9.21 9.39
CA ILE A 212 -0.61 -10.13 10.51
C ILE A 212 -1.40 -9.55 11.67
N ASP A 213 -2.46 -10.25 12.05
CA ASP A 213 -3.22 -9.93 13.25
C ASP A 213 -2.59 -10.59 14.48
N ARG A 214 -2.74 -9.93 15.64
CA ARG A 214 -2.55 -10.60 16.92
C ARG A 214 -3.70 -11.56 17.18
N VAL A 215 -3.41 -12.64 17.91
CA VAL A 215 -4.42 -13.60 18.38
C VAL A 215 -4.77 -13.29 19.83
N ASP A 216 -6.06 -13.34 20.17
CA ASP A 216 -6.52 -13.29 21.56
C ASP A 216 -6.49 -14.71 22.16
N ASP A 217 -6.24 -14.82 23.46
CA ASP A 217 -6.31 -16.08 24.17
C ASP A 217 -7.76 -16.61 24.28
N GLU A 218 -7.94 -17.82 24.84
CA GLU A 218 -9.27 -18.44 24.99
C GLU A 218 -10.25 -17.61 25.85
N LYS A 219 -9.76 -16.64 26.61
CA LYS A 219 -10.54 -15.72 27.44
C LYS A 219 -10.74 -14.35 26.78
N GLY A 220 -10.25 -14.17 25.55
CA GLY A 220 -10.30 -12.90 24.83
C GLY A 220 -9.27 -11.87 25.31
N GLN A 221 -8.21 -12.30 26.02
CA GLN A 221 -7.13 -11.42 26.47
C GLN A 221 -5.98 -11.40 25.45
N HIS A 222 -5.33 -10.25 25.33
CA HIS A 222 -4.17 -10.10 24.45
C HIS A 222 -2.95 -10.80 25.07
N PHE A 223 -2.22 -11.59 24.28
CA PHE A 223 -0.86 -11.98 24.65
C PHE A 223 0.02 -10.72 24.77
N PRO A 224 1.02 -10.68 25.68
CA PRO A 224 1.88 -9.51 25.85
C PRO A 224 2.44 -9.02 24.51
N ALA A 225 2.41 -7.72 24.27
CA ALA A 225 2.65 -7.13 22.95
C ALA A 225 4.05 -7.45 22.41
N TRP A 226 5.05 -7.49 23.29
CA TRP A 226 6.41 -7.86 22.95
C TRP A 226 6.50 -9.27 22.35
N THR A 227 5.58 -10.18 22.68
CA THR A 227 5.67 -11.59 22.24
C THR A 227 5.41 -11.75 20.73
N VAL A 228 4.55 -10.91 20.16
CA VAL A 228 4.22 -10.87 18.73
C VAL A 228 5.40 -10.31 17.96
N VAL A 229 5.90 -9.13 18.38
CA VAL A 229 7.07 -8.48 17.76
C VAL A 229 8.31 -9.37 17.85
N ASN A 230 8.57 -9.98 19.02
CA ASN A 230 9.72 -10.88 19.17
C ASN A 230 9.58 -12.17 18.36
N ALA A 231 8.36 -12.61 18.02
CA ALA A 231 8.18 -13.74 17.11
C ALA A 231 8.64 -13.37 15.70
N LEU A 232 8.25 -12.19 15.21
CA LEU A 232 8.71 -11.64 13.93
C LEU A 232 10.23 -11.44 13.91
N LEU A 233 10.79 -10.78 14.93
CA LEU A 233 12.22 -10.54 15.02
C LEU A 233 13.04 -11.83 15.08
N ARG A 234 12.54 -12.87 15.76
CA ARG A 234 13.16 -14.21 15.72
C ARG A 234 13.13 -14.81 14.32
N ALA A 235 12.01 -14.71 13.62
CA ALA A 235 11.91 -15.18 12.23
C ALA A 235 12.91 -14.44 11.32
N PHE A 236 13.01 -13.11 11.43
CA PHE A 236 13.97 -12.30 10.68
C PHE A 236 15.43 -12.50 11.09
N GLY A 237 15.67 -12.95 12.32
CA GLY A 237 16.99 -13.31 12.80
C GLY A 237 17.47 -14.65 12.23
N LYS A 238 16.57 -15.62 12.10
CA LYS A 238 16.84 -16.91 11.44
C LYS A 238 16.93 -16.78 9.93
N HIS A 239 16.09 -15.93 9.34
CA HIS A 239 15.91 -15.76 7.90
C HIS A 239 15.93 -14.26 7.55
N PRO A 240 17.12 -13.64 7.46
CA PRO A 240 17.25 -12.23 7.09
C PRO A 240 16.61 -11.87 5.74
N GLU A 241 16.57 -12.81 4.80
CA GLU A 241 15.97 -12.67 3.45
C GLU A 241 14.46 -12.44 3.50
N ALA A 242 13.80 -12.90 4.57
CA ALA A 242 12.37 -12.68 4.80
C ALA A 242 12.07 -11.33 5.46
N ARG A 243 13.08 -10.52 5.80
CA ARG A 243 12.88 -9.25 6.49
C ARG A 243 12.30 -8.19 5.55
N PRO A 244 11.22 -7.48 5.94
CA PRO A 244 10.74 -6.35 5.17
C PRO A 244 11.64 -5.13 5.38
N ASN A 245 11.66 -4.20 4.42
CA ASN A 245 12.30 -2.89 4.61
C ASN A 245 11.43 -1.92 5.42
N TYR A 246 10.13 -2.22 5.54
CA TYR A 246 9.18 -1.46 6.34
C TYR A 246 8.28 -2.35 7.19
N LEU A 247 8.03 -1.96 8.43
CA LEU A 247 7.08 -2.61 9.32
C LEU A 247 6.14 -1.56 9.88
N MET A 248 4.83 -1.77 9.73
CA MET A 248 3.83 -0.85 10.27
C MET A 248 3.01 -1.52 11.36
N LEU A 249 2.95 -0.88 12.52
CA LEU A 249 1.95 -1.17 13.54
C LEU A 249 0.64 -0.51 13.09
N SER A 250 -0.21 -1.29 12.43
CA SER A 250 -1.41 -0.81 11.75
C SER A 250 -2.57 -0.55 12.70
N GLY A 251 -2.37 -0.72 14.01
CA GLY A 251 -3.38 -0.66 15.05
C GLY A 251 -3.38 -1.96 15.85
N THR A 252 -4.37 -2.80 15.63
CA THR A 252 -4.45 -4.12 16.26
C THR A 252 -3.56 -5.18 15.61
N GLY A 253 -3.05 -4.91 14.41
CA GLY A 253 -2.21 -5.80 13.62
C GLY A 253 -0.87 -5.17 13.23
N ILE A 254 -0.10 -5.94 12.47
CA ILE A 254 1.22 -5.59 11.94
C ILE A 254 1.20 -5.83 10.43
N GLN A 255 1.63 -4.84 9.66
CA GLN A 255 1.84 -4.96 8.23
C GLN A 255 3.34 -4.99 7.92
N LEU A 256 3.77 -6.02 7.20
CA LEU A 256 5.14 -6.16 6.71
C LEU A 256 5.20 -5.71 5.25
N TRP A 257 5.86 -4.58 5.00
CA TRP A 257 5.94 -3.95 3.69
C TRP A 257 7.30 -4.23 3.04
N TYR A 258 7.27 -4.85 1.87
CA TYR A 258 8.42 -5.19 1.04
C TYR A 258 8.42 -4.28 -0.19
N VAL A 259 9.01 -3.10 -0.04
CA VAL A 259 8.97 -2.05 -1.06
C VAL A 259 10.18 -2.14 -1.98
N PHE A 260 9.96 -2.10 -3.29
CA PHE A 260 10.96 -2.37 -4.32
C PHE A 260 11.77 -1.14 -4.71
N GLY A 261 11.34 0.07 -4.34
CA GLY A 261 11.91 1.37 -4.79
C GLY A 261 11.56 1.73 -6.23
N ARG A 262 11.28 0.73 -7.07
CA ARG A 262 10.81 0.87 -8.44
C ARG A 262 9.51 0.12 -8.68
N GLN A 263 8.61 0.74 -9.44
CA GLN A 263 7.39 0.08 -9.86
C GLN A 263 7.62 -0.94 -10.99
N VAL A 264 7.05 -2.13 -10.83
CA VAL A 264 7.03 -3.20 -11.83
C VAL A 264 5.73 -3.12 -12.66
N PRO A 265 5.79 -3.00 -13.99
CA PRO A 265 4.60 -2.95 -14.83
C PRO A 265 3.77 -4.24 -14.80
N LEU A 266 2.49 -4.11 -14.47
CA LEU A 266 1.48 -5.16 -14.51
C LEU A 266 0.63 -5.00 -15.78
N LEU A 267 0.99 -5.71 -16.85
CA LEU A 267 0.28 -5.66 -18.14
C LEU A 267 -1.25 -5.72 -17.98
N SER A 268 -1.96 -4.87 -18.72
CA SER A 268 -3.43 -4.73 -18.66
C SER A 268 -4.21 -5.92 -19.27
N ALA A 269 -3.52 -6.96 -19.73
CA ALA A 269 -4.17 -8.12 -20.33
C ALA A 269 -4.93 -8.94 -19.28
N LYS A 270 -6.14 -9.40 -19.63
CA LYS A 270 -6.98 -10.33 -18.83
C LYS A 270 -6.25 -11.60 -18.35
N LYS A 271 -5.09 -11.93 -18.94
CA LYS A 271 -4.18 -13.02 -18.55
C LYS A 271 -2.73 -12.54 -18.68
N SER A 272 -2.26 -11.75 -17.73
CA SER A 272 -0.87 -11.31 -17.67
C SER A 272 -0.04 -12.34 -16.89
N PRO A 273 0.94 -13.05 -17.53
CA PRO A 273 1.79 -14.00 -16.83
C PRO A 273 2.55 -13.38 -15.66
N ARG A 274 3.01 -12.12 -15.81
CA ARG A 274 3.68 -11.35 -14.75
C ARG A 274 2.78 -11.18 -13.53
N ARG A 275 1.52 -10.75 -13.75
CA ARG A 275 0.53 -10.59 -12.69
C ARG A 275 0.29 -11.88 -11.91
N ASP A 276 0.21 -13.00 -12.62
CA ASP A 276 -0.03 -14.30 -12.00
C ASP A 276 1.21 -14.80 -11.24
N LYS A 277 2.42 -14.56 -11.74
CA LYS A 277 3.67 -14.87 -11.03
C LYS A 277 3.82 -14.05 -9.76
N LEU A 278 3.65 -12.73 -9.83
CA LEU A 278 3.71 -11.84 -8.65
C LEU A 278 2.62 -12.18 -7.64
N GLY A 279 1.40 -12.49 -8.11
CA GLY A 279 0.32 -12.96 -7.25
C GLY A 279 0.58 -14.33 -6.62
N ARG A 280 1.30 -15.24 -7.30
CA ARG A 280 1.75 -16.51 -6.70
C ARG A 280 2.84 -16.28 -5.67
N LEU A 281 3.83 -15.44 -5.96
CA LEU A 281 4.88 -15.09 -5.02
C LEU A 281 4.30 -14.51 -3.72
N LEU A 282 3.36 -13.56 -3.82
CA LEU A 282 2.68 -13.03 -2.63
C LEU A 282 2.03 -14.14 -1.80
N LYS A 283 1.34 -15.08 -2.44
CA LYS A 283 0.74 -16.23 -1.74
C LYS A 283 1.76 -17.15 -1.08
N LEU A 284 2.91 -17.37 -1.71
CA LEU A 284 4.01 -18.14 -1.13
C LEU A 284 4.57 -17.43 0.10
N MET A 285 4.72 -16.10 0.07
CA MET A 285 5.13 -15.32 1.24
C MET A 285 4.13 -15.44 2.39
N TYR A 286 2.82 -15.27 2.13
CA TYR A 286 1.78 -15.47 3.14
C TYR A 286 1.82 -16.88 3.74
N ALA A 287 1.95 -17.92 2.91
CA ALA A 287 2.03 -19.30 3.37
C ALA A 287 3.30 -19.58 4.20
N TRP A 288 4.42 -18.95 3.85
CA TRP A 288 5.65 -19.06 4.63
C TRP A 288 5.50 -18.42 6.01
N PHE A 289 4.94 -17.22 6.10
CA PHE A 289 4.68 -16.56 7.39
C PHE A 289 3.68 -17.32 8.24
N ASP A 290 2.62 -17.89 7.64
CA ASP A 290 1.63 -18.70 8.34
C ASP A 290 2.25 -19.97 8.95
N ALA A 291 3.28 -20.53 8.30
CA ALA A 291 4.01 -21.69 8.79
C ALA A 291 5.11 -21.34 9.81
N GLU A 292 5.84 -20.24 9.63
CA GLU A 292 6.97 -19.86 10.49
C GLU A 292 6.54 -19.20 11.80
N LEU A 293 5.42 -18.46 11.79
CA LEU A 293 4.97 -17.73 12.97
C LEU A 293 4.12 -18.61 13.90
N PRO A 294 4.23 -18.40 15.24
CA PRO A 294 3.46 -19.16 16.20
C PRO A 294 1.96 -18.85 16.09
N PRO A 295 1.10 -19.82 15.75
CA PRO A 295 -0.32 -19.58 15.42
C PRO A 295 -1.15 -19.16 16.64
N ASN A 296 -0.64 -19.37 17.85
CA ASN A 296 -1.27 -18.91 19.09
C ASN A 296 -0.96 -17.43 19.41
N ARG A 297 -0.19 -16.73 18.58
CA ARG A 297 0.17 -15.31 18.79
C ARG A 297 -0.05 -14.46 17.56
N CYS A 298 0.27 -15.03 16.40
CA CYS A 298 0.17 -14.36 15.11
C CYS A 298 -0.84 -15.10 14.24
N LYS A 299 -1.75 -14.36 13.63
CA LYS A 299 -2.64 -14.86 12.59
C LYS A 299 -2.33 -14.12 11.30
N VAL A 300 -1.81 -14.83 10.32
CA VAL A 300 -1.55 -14.26 8.99
C VAL A 300 -2.87 -14.18 8.24
N ASP A 301 -3.25 -12.99 7.75
CA ASP A 301 -4.55 -12.81 7.08
C ASP A 301 -4.49 -13.26 5.61
N VAL A 302 -4.49 -14.58 5.39
CA VAL A 302 -4.39 -15.21 4.05
C VAL A 302 -5.39 -14.64 3.00
N PRO A 303 -6.64 -14.25 3.35
CA PRO A 303 -7.50 -13.46 2.47
C PRO A 303 -6.86 -12.23 1.82
N CYS A 304 -5.90 -11.58 2.50
CA CYS A 304 -5.16 -10.42 2.03
C CYS A 304 -4.04 -10.75 1.02
N ALA A 305 -3.78 -12.04 0.75
CA ALA A 305 -2.78 -12.53 -0.22
C ALA A 305 -3.18 -12.31 -1.70
N THR A 306 -3.60 -11.09 -2.02
CA THR A 306 -3.95 -10.65 -3.37
C THR A 306 -3.33 -9.29 -3.66
N ILE A 307 -2.74 -9.17 -4.84
CA ILE A 307 -1.99 -7.97 -5.25
C ILE A 307 -2.83 -6.67 -5.33
N ASN A 308 -4.16 -6.79 -5.32
CA ASN A 308 -5.08 -5.65 -5.36
C ASN A 308 -5.83 -5.48 -4.02
N HIS A 309 -5.35 -6.10 -2.95
CA HIS A 309 -5.84 -5.81 -1.60
C HIS A 309 -5.41 -4.39 -1.19
N ALA A 310 -6.27 -3.69 -0.46
CA ALA A 310 -5.98 -2.37 0.09
C ALA A 310 -5.56 -2.52 1.55
N PHE A 311 -4.41 -1.97 1.92
CA PHE A 311 -3.88 -2.03 3.28
C PHE A 311 -3.95 -0.64 3.91
N ARG A 312 -4.06 -0.58 5.24
CA ARG A 312 -4.06 0.72 5.95
C ARG A 312 -2.86 1.56 5.52
N ALA A 313 -3.09 2.84 5.28
CA ALA A 313 -2.06 3.76 4.82
C ALA A 313 -1.17 4.24 6.00
N PRO A 314 0.16 4.27 5.84
CA PRO A 314 1.03 4.94 6.82
C PRO A 314 0.64 6.41 7.05
N GLY A 315 0.53 6.80 8.31
CA GLY A 315 0.04 8.13 8.69
C GLY A 315 -1.49 8.22 8.80
N SER A 316 -2.22 7.17 8.44
CA SER A 316 -3.66 7.11 8.69
C SER A 316 -3.98 6.81 10.16
N PRO A 317 -5.04 7.41 10.74
CA PRO A 317 -5.57 7.02 12.03
C PRO A 317 -6.17 5.61 12.00
N THR A 318 -5.95 4.87 13.07
CA THR A 318 -6.54 3.55 13.27
C THR A 318 -8.04 3.64 13.54
N LYS A 319 -8.73 2.49 13.56
CA LYS A 319 -10.14 2.39 13.99
C LYS A 319 -10.39 2.97 15.39
N HIS A 320 -9.36 3.00 16.24
CA HIS A 320 -9.39 3.51 17.61
C HIS A 320 -8.77 4.91 17.72
N HIS A 321 -8.65 5.61 16.58
CA HIS A 321 -8.28 7.03 16.49
C HIS A 321 -6.89 7.39 17.02
N TYR A 322 -6.03 6.41 17.29
CA TYR A 322 -4.59 6.63 17.47
C TYR A 322 -3.84 6.41 16.14
N PRO A 323 -2.70 7.07 15.91
CA PRO A 323 -1.98 6.99 14.64
C PRO A 323 -1.38 5.58 14.40
N THR A 324 -1.33 5.18 13.13
CA THR A 324 -0.44 4.07 12.74
C THR A 324 1.02 4.49 12.92
N ARG A 325 1.89 3.51 13.22
CA ARG A 325 3.32 3.77 13.41
C ARG A 325 4.12 2.92 12.44
N LEU A 326 4.85 3.57 11.55
CA LEU A 326 5.65 2.92 10.51
C LEU A 326 7.12 2.93 10.94
N PHE A 327 7.86 1.88 10.61
CA PHE A 327 9.28 1.74 10.91
C PHE A 327 10.03 1.30 9.66
N ALA A 328 11.17 1.94 9.39
CA ALA A 328 12.08 1.60 8.31
C ALA A 328 13.30 0.85 8.85
N TYR A 329 13.61 -0.31 8.27
CA TYR A 329 14.83 -1.03 8.62
C TYR A 329 16.04 -0.38 7.94
N GLY A 330 16.96 0.19 8.71
CA GLY A 330 18.07 1.02 8.21
C GLY A 330 17.73 2.50 8.02
N GLY A 331 16.54 2.95 8.48
CA GLY A 331 16.13 4.35 8.45
C GLY A 331 16.09 4.96 7.05
N ARG A 332 16.63 6.17 6.90
CA ARG A 332 16.68 6.88 5.61
C ARG A 332 17.50 6.16 4.54
N GLY A 333 18.47 5.33 4.92
CA GLY A 333 19.33 4.54 4.04
C GLY A 333 18.89 3.10 3.84
N ARG A 334 17.62 2.77 4.15
CA ARG A 334 17.06 1.41 4.00
C ARG A 334 17.34 0.82 2.60
N ALA A 335 17.60 -0.49 2.57
CA ALA A 335 17.73 -1.20 1.32
C ALA A 335 16.34 -1.44 0.68
N MET A 336 16.26 -1.29 -0.63
CA MET A 336 15.08 -1.68 -1.39
C MET A 336 15.03 -3.19 -1.59
N ILE A 337 13.83 -3.74 -1.64
CA ILE A 337 13.63 -5.17 -1.79
C ILE A 337 13.75 -5.56 -3.26
N ASP A 338 14.64 -6.51 -3.56
CA ASP A 338 14.70 -7.15 -4.86
C ASP A 338 13.62 -8.24 -4.97
N PRO A 339 12.63 -8.11 -5.89
CA PRO A 339 11.61 -9.14 -6.07
C PRO A 339 12.19 -10.49 -6.52
N LEU A 340 13.35 -10.52 -7.20
CA LEU A 340 14.00 -11.78 -7.59
C LEU A 340 14.55 -12.51 -6.37
N ALA A 341 15.23 -11.80 -5.47
CA ALA A 341 15.72 -12.36 -4.22
C ALA A 341 14.57 -12.90 -3.35
N LEU A 342 13.44 -12.18 -3.25
CA LEU A 342 12.24 -12.70 -2.60
C LEU A 342 11.76 -13.99 -3.30
N SER A 343 11.69 -13.98 -4.62
CA SER A 343 11.25 -15.15 -5.38
C SER A 343 12.16 -16.36 -5.15
N GLU A 344 13.47 -16.16 -5.08
CA GLU A 344 14.43 -17.22 -4.81
C GLU A 344 14.22 -17.82 -3.42
N PHE A 345 14.09 -16.96 -2.40
CA PHE A 345 13.90 -17.41 -1.02
C PHE A 345 12.56 -18.12 -0.79
N PHE A 346 11.45 -17.53 -1.26
CA PHE A 346 10.10 -18.07 -1.04
C PHE A 346 9.68 -19.16 -2.04
N GLY A 347 10.56 -19.54 -2.98
CA GLY A 347 10.29 -20.60 -3.96
C GLY A 347 9.36 -20.19 -5.11
N GLY A 348 9.35 -18.90 -5.47
CA GLY A 348 8.65 -18.38 -6.64
C GLY A 348 9.37 -18.63 -7.97
N ASP A 349 8.71 -18.28 -9.07
CA ASP A 349 9.17 -18.49 -10.45
C ASP A 349 9.47 -17.18 -11.21
N LEU A 350 9.76 -16.08 -10.51
CA LEU A 350 10.14 -14.82 -11.14
C LEU A 350 11.51 -14.92 -11.81
N ARG A 351 11.61 -14.27 -12.98
CA ARG A 351 12.82 -14.11 -13.78
C ARG A 351 13.05 -12.63 -14.07
N PRO A 352 14.27 -12.20 -14.42
CA PRO A 352 14.57 -10.79 -14.70
C PRO A 352 13.58 -10.11 -15.67
N TYR A 353 13.26 -10.77 -16.78
CA TYR A 353 12.31 -10.29 -17.79
C TYR A 353 10.85 -10.18 -17.31
N ASP A 354 10.50 -10.75 -16.16
CA ASP A 354 9.18 -10.54 -15.55
C ASP A 354 9.09 -9.17 -14.85
N LEU A 355 10.24 -8.52 -14.58
CA LEU A 355 10.36 -7.24 -13.87
C LEU A 355 10.79 -6.07 -14.78
N GLU A 356 11.30 -6.36 -15.97
CA GLU A 356 11.72 -5.35 -16.95
C GLU A 356 10.53 -4.56 -17.53
N ASP A 357 10.83 -3.35 -18.01
CA ASP A 357 9.87 -2.52 -18.74
C ASP A 357 9.24 -3.30 -19.89
N TRP A 358 7.94 -3.10 -20.07
CA TRP A 358 7.22 -3.81 -21.11
C TRP A 358 7.38 -3.12 -22.45
N ASP A 359 8.12 -3.76 -23.36
CA ASP A 359 8.14 -3.38 -24.76
C ASP A 359 6.96 -4.02 -25.50
N GLN A 360 5.88 -3.26 -25.64
CA GLN A 360 4.69 -3.67 -26.39
C GLN A 360 5.01 -3.94 -27.87
N GLN A 361 5.96 -3.20 -28.47
CA GLN A 361 6.35 -3.37 -29.86
C GLN A 361 7.12 -4.67 -30.05
N ASP A 362 8.02 -4.99 -29.12
CA ASP A 362 8.73 -6.26 -29.12
C ASP A 362 7.79 -7.45 -28.87
N TYR A 363 6.85 -7.33 -27.94
CA TYR A 363 5.84 -8.37 -27.74
C TYR A 363 4.98 -8.60 -29.00
N GLU A 364 4.51 -7.52 -29.64
CA GLU A 364 3.76 -7.62 -30.88
C GLU A 364 4.59 -8.21 -32.01
N ARG A 365 5.89 -7.86 -32.10
CA ARG A 365 6.85 -8.46 -33.02
C ARG A 365 7.01 -9.96 -32.76
N ILE A 366 7.36 -10.37 -31.55
CA ILE A 366 7.54 -11.79 -31.17
C ILE A 366 6.25 -12.57 -31.40
N ARG A 367 5.10 -11.99 -31.06
CA ARG A 367 3.80 -12.61 -31.32
C ARG A 367 3.53 -12.76 -32.82
N ALA A 368 3.78 -11.71 -33.60
CA ALA A 368 3.65 -11.74 -35.05
C ALA A 368 4.62 -12.74 -35.69
N GLU A 369 5.86 -12.82 -35.20
CA GLU A 369 6.88 -13.80 -35.62
C GLU A 369 6.46 -15.23 -35.26
N ARG A 370 5.90 -15.46 -34.07
CA ARG A 370 5.37 -16.77 -33.65
C ARG A 370 4.16 -17.20 -34.48
N ASP A 371 3.27 -16.25 -34.74
CA ASP A 371 2.05 -16.48 -35.52
C ASP A 371 2.42 -16.67 -37.02
N ALA A 372 3.43 -15.95 -37.54
CA ALA A 372 4.02 -16.13 -38.87
C ALA A 372 4.84 -17.43 -39.01
N ALA A 373 5.51 -17.88 -37.93
CA ALA A 373 6.22 -19.16 -37.87
C ALA A 373 5.25 -20.38 -37.82
N GLY A 374 3.93 -20.16 -37.84
CA GLY A 374 2.93 -21.21 -37.98
C GLY A 374 2.75 -22.12 -36.77
N ASN A 375 3.35 -21.80 -35.62
CA ASN A 375 3.30 -22.65 -34.43
C ASN A 375 1.95 -22.61 -33.70
N GLY A 376 1.17 -21.52 -33.83
CA GLY A 376 -0.14 -21.38 -33.19
C GLY A 376 -1.25 -22.23 -33.82
N LEU A 377 -1.12 -22.60 -35.11
CA LEU A 377 -2.10 -23.41 -35.85
C LEU A 377 -1.79 -24.92 -35.81
N ARG A 378 -0.64 -25.33 -35.25
CA ARG A 378 -0.25 -26.75 -35.11
C ARG A 378 -0.46 -27.33 -33.71
N SER A 379 -0.76 -26.52 -32.70
CA SER A 379 -1.14 -27.05 -31.39
C SER A 379 -2.50 -27.73 -31.48
N LYS A 380 -2.59 -29.01 -31.08
CA LYS A 380 -3.87 -29.73 -30.96
C LYS A 380 -4.84 -28.89 -30.13
N ALA A 381 -6.08 -28.77 -30.59
CA ALA A 381 -7.14 -28.11 -29.84
C ALA A 381 -7.23 -28.69 -28.42
N SER A 382 -7.28 -27.83 -27.41
CA SER A 382 -7.48 -28.30 -26.03
C SER A 382 -8.82 -29.02 -25.91
N ALA A 383 -8.95 -29.96 -24.97
CA ALA A 383 -10.19 -30.71 -24.74
C ALA A 383 -11.41 -29.78 -24.56
N LYS A 384 -11.21 -28.60 -23.98
CA LYS A 384 -12.25 -27.59 -23.77
C LYS A 384 -12.69 -26.91 -25.08
N GLN A 385 -11.77 -26.71 -26.03
CA GLN A 385 -12.08 -26.18 -27.35
C GLN A 385 -12.80 -27.22 -28.21
N VAL A 386 -12.38 -28.49 -28.14
CA VAL A 386 -13.06 -29.60 -28.82
C VAL A 386 -14.50 -29.74 -28.31
N ALA A 387 -14.70 -29.81 -26.99
CA ALA A 387 -16.03 -29.89 -26.39
C ALA A 387 -16.93 -28.69 -26.75
N TYR A 388 -16.36 -27.50 -26.92
CA TYR A 388 -17.11 -26.32 -27.33
C TYR A 388 -17.52 -26.38 -28.81
N ILE A 389 -16.64 -26.87 -29.69
CA ILE A 389 -16.95 -27.09 -31.12
C ILE A 389 -18.01 -28.20 -31.27
N GLU A 390 -17.89 -29.30 -30.53
CA GLU A 390 -18.90 -30.37 -30.50
C GLU A 390 -20.26 -29.84 -30.05
N LYS A 391 -20.27 -28.97 -29.03
CA LYS A 391 -21.49 -28.31 -28.56
C LYS A 391 -22.10 -27.39 -29.62
N LEU A 392 -21.30 -26.62 -30.35
CA LEU A 392 -21.79 -25.77 -31.44
C LEU A 392 -22.36 -26.60 -32.59
N HIS A 393 -21.70 -27.71 -32.97
CA HIS A 393 -22.20 -28.63 -33.99
C HIS A 393 -23.50 -29.33 -33.56
N ALA A 394 -23.68 -29.61 -32.27
CA ALA A 394 -24.93 -30.15 -31.75
C ALA A 394 -26.09 -29.13 -31.73
N MET A 395 -25.79 -27.83 -31.87
CA MET A 395 -26.78 -26.74 -31.84
C MET A 395 -27.26 -26.29 -33.23
N GLY A 396 -26.68 -26.81 -34.32
CA GLY A 396 -27.06 -26.50 -35.71
C GLY A 396 -26.15 -25.49 -36.38
#